data_AF-A0A258H3A5-F1
#
_entry.id   AF-A0A258H3A5-F1
#
_cell.length_a   1.000
_cell.length_b   1.000
_cell.length_c   1.000
_cell.angle_alpha   90.00
_cell.angle_beta   90.00
_cell.angle_gamma   90.00
#
_symmetry.space_group_name_H-M   'P 1'
#
loop_
_entity.id
_entity.type
_entity.pdbx_description
1 polymer ?
#
loop_
_entity_poly.entity_id
_entity_poly.type
_entity_poly.pdbx_seq_one_letter_code
_entity_poly.pdbx_strand_id
1 'polypeptide(L)'
;DPMVSQLANAAPVELPPSIKATVSMRCQPGNALVFVEFFNQDKLVTVATEKGGTKTRLTAPEAGQPFTAEGGWKLTGTPTAATVEIPGKGTLTCKG
;
A
#
# COMPACT_ATOMS: atom_id res chain seq x y z
N ASP A 1 17.84 41.04 12.19
CA ASP A 1 17.57 40.06 11.12
C ASP A 1 16.19 39.42 11.28
N PRO A 2 15.20 39.78 10.44
CA PRO A 2 13.81 39.30 10.53
C PRO A 2 13.59 37.86 10.05
N MET A 3 14.65 37.16 9.61
CA MET A 3 14.55 35.79 9.07
C MET A 3 14.62 34.68 10.13
N VAL A 4 14.97 34.99 11.38
CA VAL A 4 15.16 33.99 12.46
C VAL A 4 13.84 33.33 12.87
N SER A 5 12.73 34.06 12.84
CA SER A 5 11.40 33.57 13.24
C SER A 5 10.68 32.76 12.16
N GLN A 6 11.10 32.84 10.90
CA GLN A 6 10.46 32.11 9.80
C GLN A 6 11.01 30.69 9.65
N LEU A 7 12.28 30.45 9.97
CA LEU A 7 12.89 29.10 9.92
C LEU A 7 12.41 28.19 11.06
N ALA A 8 12.00 28.75 12.20
CA ALA A 8 11.54 27.99 13.36
C ALA A 8 10.13 27.36 13.18
N ASN A 9 9.38 27.76 12.16
CA ASN A 9 8.02 27.27 11.88
C ASN A 9 7.96 26.32 10.67
N ALA A 10 9.11 25.85 10.17
CA ALA A 10 9.11 24.82 9.14
C ALA A 10 8.58 23.52 9.74
N ALA A 11 7.37 23.12 9.34
CA ALA A 11 6.84 21.81 9.68
C ALA A 11 7.87 20.73 9.27
N PRO A 12 8.05 19.66 10.06
CA PRO A 12 8.91 18.55 9.68
C PRO A 12 8.55 18.12 8.26
N VAL A 13 9.52 18.17 7.35
CA VAL A 13 9.34 17.64 6.00
C VAL A 13 9.14 16.14 6.17
N GLU A 14 7.89 15.68 6.08
CA GLU A 14 7.59 14.25 6.05
C GLU A 14 8.28 13.67 4.82
N LEU A 15 9.37 12.95 5.07
CA LEU A 15 10.06 12.23 4.03
C LEU A 15 9.07 11.25 3.41
N PRO A 16 9.04 11.14 2.07
CA PRO A 16 8.16 10.20 1.41
C PRO A 16 8.37 8.81 2.03
N PRO A 17 7.27 8.09 2.33
CA PRO A 17 7.36 6.81 3.02
C PRO A 17 8.25 5.87 2.19
N SER A 18 9.21 5.25 2.86
CA SER A 18 10.17 4.36 2.21
C SER A 18 9.55 2.99 1.97
N ILE A 19 9.89 2.35 0.85
CA ILE A 19 9.40 1.01 0.51
C ILE A 19 10.15 -0.03 1.37
N LYS A 20 9.38 -0.88 2.06
CA LYS A 20 9.86 -2.04 2.84
C LYS A 20 10.06 -3.26 1.96
N ALA A 21 9.13 -3.52 1.05
CA ALA A 21 9.19 -4.66 0.14
C ALA A 21 8.36 -4.41 -1.12
N THR A 22 8.82 -4.94 -2.26
CA THR A 22 8.06 -5.00 -3.51
C THR A 22 7.94 -6.46 -3.91
N VAL A 23 6.71 -6.96 -4.06
CA VAL A 23 6.42 -8.36 -4.37
C VAL A 23 5.41 -8.49 -5.50
N SER A 24 5.54 -9.57 -6.26
CA SER A 24 4.54 -10.00 -7.25
C SER A 24 3.85 -11.23 -6.71
N MET A 25 2.56 -11.13 -6.37
CA MET A 25 1.83 -12.21 -5.72
C MET A 25 0.88 -12.90 -6.71
N ARG A 26 0.85 -14.23 -6.67
CA ARG A 26 -0.11 -15.06 -7.40
C ARG A 26 -1.35 -15.26 -6.54
N CYS A 27 -2.52 -14.94 -7.09
CA CYS A 27 -3.79 -14.95 -6.39
C CYS A 27 -4.77 -15.98 -6.93
N GLN A 28 -5.59 -16.51 -6.03
CA GLN A 28 -6.66 -17.46 -6.29
C GLN A 28 -7.99 -16.93 -5.76
N PRO A 29 -9.12 -17.24 -6.41
CA PRO A 29 -9.24 -18.00 -7.65
C PRO A 29 -8.75 -17.23 -8.89
N GLY A 30 -8.53 -17.94 -10.00
CA GLY A 30 -8.33 -17.32 -11.33
C GLY A 30 -6.89 -17.01 -11.73
N ASN A 31 -5.88 -17.51 -10.99
CA ASN A 31 -4.44 -17.32 -11.32
C ASN A 31 -4.05 -15.86 -11.59
N ALA A 32 -4.72 -14.91 -10.93
CA ALA A 32 -4.43 -13.49 -11.11
C ALA A 32 -3.03 -13.16 -10.55
N LEU A 33 -2.38 -12.14 -11.13
CA LEU A 33 -1.15 -11.57 -10.59
C LEU A 33 -1.45 -10.17 -10.06
N VAL A 34 -0.95 -9.88 -8.86
CA VAL A 34 -0.96 -8.54 -8.28
C VAL A 34 0.46 -8.13 -7.92
N PHE A 35 0.75 -6.86 -8.06
CA PHE A 35 2.04 -6.26 -7.76
C PHE A 35 1.84 -5.33 -6.57
N VAL A 36 2.49 -5.65 -5.45
CA VAL A 36 2.27 -4.95 -4.18
C VAL A 36 3.58 -4.35 -3.69
N GLU A 37 3.54 -3.07 -3.31
CA GLU A 37 4.63 -2.42 -2.59
C GLU A 37 4.17 -2.14 -1.16
N PHE A 38 4.88 -2.72 -0.20
CA PHE A 38 4.69 -2.48 1.21
C PHE A 38 5.63 -1.38 1.65
N PHE A 39 5.11 -0.40 2.40
CA PHE A 39 5.90 0.71 2.90
C PHE A 39 6.28 0.50 4.36
N ASN A 40 7.33 1.19 4.79
CA ASN A 40 7.73 1.24 6.18
C ASN A 40 6.59 1.81 7.04
N GLN A 41 6.59 1.44 8.32
CA GLN A 41 5.52 1.70 9.30
C GLN A 41 4.24 0.88 9.09
N ASP A 42 4.14 0.04 8.06
CA ASP A 42 3.04 -0.90 7.84
C ASP A 42 1.64 -0.24 7.83
N LYS A 43 1.57 1.04 7.40
CA LYS A 43 0.33 1.83 7.27
C LYS A 43 -0.04 2.17 5.83
N LEU A 44 0.81 1.81 4.88
CA LEU A 44 0.66 2.14 3.48
C LEU A 44 1.09 0.96 2.61
N VAL A 45 0.26 0.65 1.61
CA VAL A 45 0.63 -0.23 0.50
C VAL A 45 0.16 0.38 -0.82
N THR A 46 0.82 0.01 -1.91
CA THR A 46 0.26 0.19 -3.25
C THR A 46 0.02 -1.17 -3.89
N VAL A 47 -1.05 -1.31 -4.66
CA VAL A 47 -1.38 -2.52 -5.41
C VAL A 47 -1.67 -2.18 -6.86
N ALA A 48 -1.14 -2.96 -7.80
CA ALA A 48 -1.49 -2.92 -9.20
C ALA A 48 -1.86 -4.32 -9.68
N THR A 49 -2.79 -4.43 -10.62
CA THR A 49 -3.20 -5.72 -11.22
C THR A 49 -2.41 -6.07 -12.48
N GLU A 50 -1.52 -5.19 -12.91
CA GLU A 50 -0.70 -5.33 -14.11
C GLU A 50 0.70 -4.76 -13.83
N LYS A 51 1.72 -5.35 -14.47
CA LYS A 51 3.11 -4.92 -14.28
C LYS A 51 3.30 -3.53 -14.87
N GLY A 52 3.61 -2.55 -14.02
CA GLY A 52 3.74 -1.15 -14.44
C GLY A 52 2.40 -0.45 -14.72
N GLY A 53 1.27 -1.08 -14.40
CA GLY A 53 -0.05 -0.48 -14.49
C GLY A 53 -0.33 0.52 -13.36
N THR A 54 -1.55 1.04 -13.35
CA THR A 54 -2.02 1.98 -12.33
C THR A 54 -1.95 1.37 -10.94
N LYS A 55 -1.28 2.07 -10.02
CA LYS A 55 -1.17 1.69 -8.62
C LYS A 55 -2.31 2.30 -7.81
N THR A 56 -3.12 1.45 -7.18
CA THR A 56 -4.08 1.85 -6.16
C THR A 56 -3.34 1.98 -4.82
N ARG A 57 -3.43 3.14 -4.19
CA ARG A 57 -2.88 3.38 -2.87
C ARG A 57 -3.88 2.96 -1.81
N LEU A 58 -3.49 2.06 -0.90
CA LEU A 58 -4.32 1.65 0.24
C LEU A 58 -3.60 2.02 1.54
N THR A 59 -4.37 2.50 2.51
CA THR A 59 -3.86 2.92 3.82
C THR A 59 -4.51 2.14 4.93
N ALA A 60 -3.77 1.92 6.02
CA ALA A 60 -4.30 1.38 7.26
C ALA A 60 -4.20 2.45 8.36
N PRO A 61 -5.19 2.55 9.26
CA PRO A 61 -5.12 3.50 10.38
C PRO A 61 -3.92 3.22 11.31
N GLU A 62 -3.63 1.93 11.50
CA GLU A 62 -2.55 1.43 12.36
C GLU A 62 -1.85 0.23 11.72
N ALA A 63 -0.61 -0.04 12.16
CA ALA A 63 0.14 -1.20 11.71
C ALA A 63 -0.61 -2.49 12.08
N GLY A 64 -0.76 -3.40 11.10
CA GLY A 64 -1.48 -4.66 11.29
C GLY A 64 -3.01 -4.58 11.07
N GLN A 65 -3.56 -3.37 10.89
CA GLN A 65 -4.95 -3.23 10.44
C GLN A 65 -5.07 -3.42 8.91
N PRO A 66 -6.27 -3.74 8.40
CA PRO A 66 -6.50 -3.83 6.96
C PRO A 66 -6.15 -2.52 6.25
N PHE A 67 -5.45 -2.64 5.12
CA PHE A 67 -5.29 -1.53 4.19
C PHE A 67 -6.57 -1.39 3.38
N THR A 68 -7.09 -0.17 3.27
CA THR A 68 -8.30 0.13 2.50
C THR A 68 -8.08 1.32 1.58
N ALA A 69 -8.88 1.39 0.51
CA ALA A 69 -9.01 2.57 -0.32
C ALA A 69 -10.45 2.72 -0.83
N GLU A 70 -10.74 3.88 -1.40
CA GLU A 70 -12.02 4.15 -2.03
C GLU A 70 -12.35 3.12 -3.13
N GLY A 71 -13.65 2.93 -3.38
CA GLY A 71 -14.12 1.99 -4.40
C GLY A 71 -14.16 0.52 -3.96
N GLY A 72 -13.90 0.22 -2.69
CA GLY A 72 -14.02 -1.15 -2.13
C GLY A 72 -12.74 -1.97 -2.18
N TRP A 73 -11.59 -1.32 -2.36
CA TRP A 73 -10.30 -2.00 -2.26
C TRP A 73 -9.95 -2.32 -0.82
N LYS A 74 -9.49 -3.54 -0.59
CA LYS A 74 -8.98 -3.97 0.72
C LYS A 74 -7.80 -4.90 0.56
N LEU A 75 -6.81 -4.81 1.43
CA LEU A 75 -5.71 -5.76 1.51
C LEU A 75 -5.40 -6.06 2.98
N THR A 76 -5.24 -7.34 3.31
CA THR A 76 -4.75 -7.80 4.62
C THR A 76 -3.64 -8.80 4.42
N GLY A 77 -2.54 -8.68 5.15
CA GLY A 77 -1.45 -9.65 5.14
C GLY A 77 -0.08 -9.02 4.96
N THR A 78 0.85 -9.83 4.46
CA THR A 78 2.28 -9.54 4.38
C THR A 78 2.80 -9.80 2.97
N PRO A 79 4.08 -9.48 2.69
CA PRO A 79 4.68 -9.78 1.38
C PRO A 79 4.67 -11.26 0.99
N THR A 80 4.51 -12.20 1.93
CA THR A 80 4.51 -13.65 1.65
C THR A 80 3.11 -14.24 1.48
N ALA A 81 2.11 -13.70 2.17
CA ALA A 81 0.72 -14.14 2.07
C ALA A 81 -0.23 -12.97 2.36
N ALA A 82 -1.20 -12.77 1.47
CA ALA A 82 -2.16 -11.68 1.59
C ALA A 82 -3.54 -12.08 1.06
N THR A 83 -4.57 -11.41 1.54
CA THR A 83 -5.92 -11.45 0.98
C THR A 83 -6.21 -10.07 0.41
N VAL A 84 -6.61 -10.00 -0.86
CA VAL A 84 -6.94 -8.75 -1.55
C VAL A 84 -8.38 -8.79 -2.02
N GLU A 85 -9.12 -7.73 -1.75
CA GLU A 85 -10.43 -7.47 -2.33
C GLU A 85 -10.26 -6.46 -3.44
N ILE A 86 -10.58 -6.90 -4.65
CA ILE A 86 -10.49 -6.09 -5.86
C ILE A 86 -11.91 -5.79 -6.32
N PRO A 87 -12.28 -4.50 -6.48
CA PRO A 87 -13.60 -4.12 -6.95
C PRO A 87 -13.94 -4.81 -8.28
N GLY A 88 -15.10 -5.45 -8.36
CA GLY A 88 -15.55 -6.19 -9.54
C GLY A 88 -14.87 -7.55 -9.79
N LYS A 89 -13.80 -7.90 -9.06
CA LYS A 89 -13.18 -9.25 -9.11
C LYS A 89 -13.39 -10.08 -7.84
N GLY A 90 -13.80 -9.44 -6.75
CA GLY A 90 -14.07 -10.08 -5.47
C GLY A 90 -12.81 -10.29 -4.63
N THR A 91 -12.90 -11.22 -3.67
CA THR A 91 -11.81 -11.53 -2.74
C THR A 91 -10.89 -12.61 -3.32
N LEU A 92 -9.60 -12.32 -3.34
CA LEU A 92 -8.55 -13.23 -3.80
C LEU A 92 -7.56 -13.50 -2.66
N THR A 93 -7.14 -14.76 -2.54
CA THR A 93 -6.05 -15.17 -1.64
C THR A 93 -4.76 -15.26 -2.44
N CYS A 94 -3.74 -14.53 -2.02
CA CYS A 94 -2.49 -14.32 -2.71
C CYS A 94 -1.29 -14.90 -1.97
N LYS A 95 -0.33 -15.43 -2.73
CA LYS A 95 0.98 -15.89 -2.23
C LYS A 95 2.11 -15.19 -2.98
N GLY A 96 3.06 -14.64 -2.23
CA GLY A 96 4.25 -13.96 -2.72
C GLY A 96 5.37 -14.91 -3.12
#